data_AF-A0AA45WQJ9-F1
#
_entry.id   AF-A0AA45WQJ9-F1
#
_cell.length_a   1.000
_cell.length_b   1.000
_cell.length_c   1.000
_cell.angle_alpha   90.00
_cell.angle_beta   90.00
_cell.angle_gamma   90.00
#
_symmetry.space_group_name_H-M   'P 1'
#
loop_
_entity.id
_entity.type
_entity.pdbx_description
1 polymer ?
#
loop_
_entity_poly.entity_id
_entity_poly.type
_entity_poly.pdbx_seq_one_letter_code
_entity_poly.pdbx_strand_id
1 'polypeptide(L)'
;MFILLAQMNREGKKAIEPSLEHLRESGDIEQDADVVEFLWENPDDTDPGRYAPGSKVIQSIIAKGRDVGVNRFRYGFYGPYQQFVDLPPRD
;
A
#
# COMPACT_ATOMS: atom_id res chain seq x y z
N MET A 1 -5.00 4.54 -19.40
CA MET A 1 -4.61 4.26 -18.01
C MET A 1 -5.48 5.11 -17.11
N PHE A 2 -6.31 4.49 -16.28
CA PHE A 2 -7.10 5.17 -15.26
C PHE A 2 -6.59 4.72 -13.90
N ILE A 3 -6.46 5.67 -12.98
CA ILE A 3 -6.11 5.40 -11.58
C ILE A 3 -7.27 5.95 -10.75
N LEU A 4 -7.81 5.08 -9.90
CA LEU A 4 -8.90 5.39 -8.99
C LEU A 4 -8.39 5.18 -7.57
N LEU A 5 -8.68 6.13 -6.69
CA LEU A 5 -8.38 5.99 -5.27
C LEU A 5 -9.63 5.42 -4.58
N ALA A 6 -9.43 4.35 -3.81
CA ALA A 6 -10.45 3.76 -2.97
C ALA A 6 -10.00 3.75 -1.52
N GLN A 7 -10.96 3.86 -0.60
CA GLN A 7 -10.70 3.70 0.82
C GLN A 7 -11.15 2.32 1.28
N MET A 8 -10.35 1.67 2.11
CA MET A 8 -10.74 0.41 2.76
C MET A 8 -11.89 0.62 3.75
N ASN A 9 -12.63 -0.46 3.97
CA ASN A 9 -13.62 -0.54 5.04
C ASN A 9 -12.96 -0.44 6.44
N ARG A 10 -13.79 -0.37 7.50
CA ARG A 10 -13.29 -0.22 8.88
C ARG A 10 -12.52 -1.43 9.39
N GLU A 11 -12.75 -2.61 8.84
CA GLU A 11 -12.04 -3.84 9.22
C GLU A 11 -10.61 -3.82 8.69
N GLY A 12 -10.42 -3.35 7.45
CA GLY A 12 -9.09 -3.17 6.87
C GLY A 12 -8.19 -2.20 7.65
N LYS A 13 -8.77 -1.24 8.40
CA LYS A 13 -7.99 -0.38 9.31
C LYS A 13 -7.41 -1.09 10.52
N LYS A 14 -7.95 -2.25 10.89
CA LYS A 14 -7.49 -3.07 12.02
C LYS A 14 -6.60 -4.21 11.57
N ALA A 15 -6.57 -4.50 10.28
CA ALA A 15 -5.76 -5.56 9.73
C ALA A 15 -4.28 -5.17 9.76
N ILE A 16 -3.41 -6.15 10.04
CA ILE A 16 -1.95 -6.00 9.92
C ILE A 16 -1.57 -5.76 8.46
N GLU A 17 -2.32 -6.36 7.54
CA GLU A 17 -2.15 -6.23 6.10
C GLU A 17 -3.51 -6.19 5.40
N PRO A 18 -3.71 -5.27 4.44
CA PRO A 18 -4.95 -5.21 3.69
C PRO A 18 -5.05 -6.27 2.59
N SER A 19 -6.27 -6.76 2.36
CA SER A 19 -6.62 -7.70 1.29
C SER A 19 -7.79 -7.16 0.47
N LEU A 20 -8.09 -7.83 -0.65
CA LEU A 20 -9.21 -7.48 -1.52
C LEU A 20 -10.56 -7.50 -0.79
N GLU A 21 -10.73 -8.33 0.24
CA GLU A 21 -11.95 -8.38 1.06
C GLU A 21 -12.24 -7.04 1.77
N HIS A 22 -11.21 -6.23 2.03
CA HIS A 22 -11.39 -4.90 2.62
C HIS A 22 -11.92 -3.86 1.61
N LEU A 23 -11.98 -4.21 0.32
CA LEU A 23 -12.64 -3.44 -0.75
C LEU A 23 -14.05 -3.95 -1.04
N ARG A 24 -14.55 -4.98 -0.34
CA ARG A 24 -15.82 -5.64 -0.67
C ARG A 24 -17.05 -4.72 -0.66
N GLU A 25 -17.02 -3.61 0.09
CA GLU A 25 -18.08 -2.58 0.05
C GLU A 25 -18.03 -1.70 -1.21
N SER A 26 -16.97 -1.79 -2.01
CA SER A 26 -16.76 -1.00 -3.23
C SER A 26 -17.37 -1.62 -4.50
N GLY A 27 -18.08 -2.75 -4.37
CA GLY A 27 -18.80 -3.39 -5.48
C GLY A 27 -17.85 -4.04 -6.51
N ASP A 28 -18.11 -3.79 -7.80
CA ASP A 28 -17.43 -4.46 -8.92
C ASP A 28 -15.99 -3.98 -9.17
N ILE A 29 -15.52 -2.95 -8.44
CA ILE A 29 -14.18 -2.35 -8.62
C ILE A 29 -13.07 -3.41 -8.50
N GLU A 30 -13.20 -4.33 -7.55
CA GLU A 30 -12.23 -5.42 -7.38
C GLU A 30 -12.12 -6.29 -8.64
N GLN A 31 -13.25 -6.58 -9.29
CA GLN A 31 -13.31 -7.49 -10.44
C GLN A 31 -12.80 -6.82 -11.72
N ASP A 32 -13.15 -5.55 -11.90
CA ASP A 32 -12.83 -4.78 -13.11
C ASP A 32 -11.39 -4.26 -13.15
N ALA A 33 -10.77 -4.02 -11.99
CA ALA A 33 -9.41 -3.51 -11.95
C ALA A 33 -8.38 -4.50 -12.52
N ASP A 34 -7.49 -4.01 -13.39
CA ASP A 34 -6.32 -4.77 -13.86
C ASP A 34 -5.26 -4.93 -12.75
N VAL A 35 -5.09 -3.86 -11.96
CA VAL A 35 -4.15 -3.78 -10.84
C VAL A 35 -4.85 -3.21 -9.60
N VAL A 36 -4.65 -3.85 -8.46
CA VAL A 36 -5.05 -3.32 -7.14
C VAL A 36 -3.82 -3.24 -6.27
N GLU A 37 -3.41 -2.02 -5.93
CA GLU A 37 -2.33 -1.74 -4.98
C GLU A 37 -2.90 -1.19 -3.68
N PHE A 38 -2.47 -1.76 -2.56
CA PHE A 38 -2.78 -1.24 -1.23
C PHE A 38 -1.58 -0.54 -0.63
N LEU A 39 -1.84 0.51 0.15
CA LEU A 39 -0.84 1.20 0.97
C LEU A 39 -1.29 1.19 2.43
N TRP A 40 -0.39 0.86 3.35
CA TRP A 40 -0.70 0.88 4.78
C TRP A 40 0.53 1.15 5.66
N GLU A 41 0.30 1.63 6.88
CA GLU A 41 1.32 1.71 7.93
C GLU A 41 1.35 0.36 8.67
N ASN A 42 2.47 -0.36 8.61
CA ASN A 42 2.66 -1.59 9.38
C ASN A 42 3.27 -1.25 10.75
N PRO A 43 2.62 -1.60 11.88
CA PRO A 43 3.17 -1.31 13.21
C PRO A 43 4.51 -1.99 13.49
N ASP A 44 4.82 -3.10 12.82
CA ASP A 44 6.06 -3.86 13.01
C ASP A 44 7.23 -3.34 12.17
N ASP A 45 6.97 -2.47 11.19
CA ASP A 45 7.99 -1.87 10.32
C ASP A 45 7.82 -0.35 10.23
N THR A 46 8.49 0.35 11.14
CA THR A 46 8.44 1.82 11.27
C THR A 46 9.77 2.52 10.97
N ASP A 47 10.82 1.76 10.65
CA ASP A 47 12.16 2.30 10.42
C ASP A 47 12.45 2.49 8.91
N PRO A 48 12.52 3.75 8.42
CA PRO A 48 12.88 4.03 7.02
C PRO A 48 14.39 3.85 6.76
N GLY A 49 15.17 3.57 7.80
CA GLY A 49 16.62 3.48 7.74
C GLY A 49 17.27 4.82 7.39
N ARG A 50 18.55 4.76 7.03
CA ARG A 50 19.35 5.94 6.67
C ARG A 50 18.95 6.61 5.34
N TYR A 51 18.13 5.95 4.53
CA TYR A 51 17.80 6.39 3.17
C TYR A 51 16.72 7.46 3.15
N ALA A 52 15.78 7.42 4.11
CA ALA A 52 14.75 8.46 4.26
C ALA A 52 14.54 8.84 5.75
N PRO A 53 15.54 9.42 6.42
CA PRO A 53 15.43 9.79 7.83
C PRO A 53 14.27 10.77 8.07
N GLY A 54 13.47 10.51 9.12
CA GLY A 54 12.32 11.34 9.46
C GLY A 54 11.06 11.09 8.61
N SER A 55 11.10 10.13 7.68
CA SER A 55 9.92 9.67 6.95
C SER A 55 9.18 8.57 7.72
N LYS A 56 7.88 8.45 7.47
CA LYS A 56 7.11 7.26 7.88
C LYS A 56 7.35 6.12 6.90
N VAL A 57 7.35 4.89 7.39
CA VAL A 57 7.36 3.71 6.49
C VAL A 57 5.92 3.37 6.08
N ILE A 58 5.71 3.29 4.77
CA ILE A 58 4.46 2.85 4.15
C ILE A 58 4.76 1.55 3.41
N GLN A 59 4.06 0.49 3.78
CA GLN A 59 4.08 -0.76 3.02
C GLN A 59 3.16 -0.65 1.82
N SER A 60 3.55 -1.32 0.73
CA SER A 60 2.69 -1.50 -0.43
C SER A 60 2.67 -2.94 -0.92
N ILE A 61 1.51 -3.35 -1.44
CA ILE A 61 1.33 -4.63 -2.12
C ILE A 61 0.42 -4.47 -3.33
N ILE A 62 0.86 -5.02 -4.47
CA ILE A 62 -0.03 -5.32 -5.60
C ILE A 62 -0.75 -6.61 -5.27
N ALA A 63 -1.98 -6.53 -4.75
CA ALA A 63 -2.79 -7.68 -4.35
C ALA A 63 -3.49 -8.37 -5.54
N LYS A 64 -3.68 -7.62 -6.65
CA LYS A 64 -4.16 -8.14 -7.93
C LYS A 64 -3.33 -7.50 -9.04
N GLY A 65 -2.82 -8.30 -9.97
CA GLY A 65 -2.10 -7.80 -11.14
C GLY A 65 -2.29 -8.77 -12.29
N ARG A 66 -3.25 -8.49 -13.19
CA ARG A 66 -3.66 -9.39 -14.28
C ARG A 66 -2.48 -9.83 -15.15
N ASP A 67 -1.56 -8.91 -15.45
CA ASP A 67 -0.38 -9.16 -16.30
C ASP A 67 0.97 -8.99 -15.58
N VAL A 68 0.96 -8.42 -14.37
CA VAL A 68 2.18 -8.06 -13.62
C VAL A 68 2.44 -8.95 -12.39
N GLY A 69 1.45 -9.78 -12.02
CA GLY A 69 1.51 -10.60 -10.82
C GLY A 69 1.36 -9.79 -9.52
N VAL A 70 1.79 -10.39 -8.42
CA VAL A 70 1.79 -9.81 -7.08
C VAL A 70 3.20 -9.41 -6.70
N ASN A 71 3.37 -8.24 -6.09
CA ASN A 71 4.67 -7.78 -5.61
C ASN A 71 4.50 -6.88 -4.38
N ARG A 72 5.55 -6.75 -3.58
CA ARG A 72 5.59 -5.96 -2.34
C ARG A 72 6.66 -4.89 -2.41
N PHE A 73 6.35 -3.73 -1.85
CA PHE A 73 7.21 -2.56 -1.87
C PHE A 73 7.24 -1.89 -0.50
N ARG A 74 8.28 -1.11 -0.26
CA ARG A 74 8.41 -0.25 0.93
C ARG A 74 8.68 1.16 0.45
N TYR A 75 7.95 2.12 1.01
CA TYR A 75 8.12 3.54 0.72
C TYR A 75 8.37 4.34 1.99
N GLY A 76 9.21 5.37 1.88
CA GLY A 76 9.39 6.40 2.89
C GLY A 76 8.49 7.58 2.55
N PHE A 77 7.51 7.87 3.38
CA PHE A 77 6.63 9.03 3.24
C PHE A 77 7.11 10.22 4.08
N TYR A 78 7.58 11.27 3.42
CA TYR A 78 7.97 12.51 4.06
C TYR A 78 6.79 13.49 4.08
N GLY A 79 6.09 13.51 5.21
CA GLY A 79 4.85 14.27 5.42
C GLY A 79 4.92 15.76 5.06
N PRO A 80 5.97 16.52 5.43
CA PRO A 80 6.02 17.96 5.14
C PRO A 80 5.96 18.32 3.66
N TYR A 81 6.47 17.44 2.77
CA TYR A 81 6.42 17.65 1.32
C TYR A 81 5.42 16.74 0.61
N GLN A 82 4.73 15.85 1.33
CA GLN A 82 3.82 14.85 0.75
C GLN A 82 4.52 13.99 -0.33
N GLN A 83 5.78 13.61 -0.07
CA GLN A 83 6.60 12.87 -1.04
C GLN A 83 6.85 11.44 -0.56
N PHE A 84 6.80 10.52 -1.52
CA PHE A 84 7.22 9.13 -1.35
C PHE A 84 8.58 8.92 -1.98
N VAL A 85 9.43 8.14 -1.32
CA VAL A 85 10.70 7.64 -1.86
C VAL A 85 10.77 6.14 -1.69
N ASP A 86 11.41 5.45 -2.63
CA ASP A 86 11.61 4.01 -2.53
C ASP A 86 12.55 3.67 -1.37
N LEU A 87 12.15 2.70 -0.56
CA LEU A 87 13.01 2.10 0.45
C LEU A 87 13.48 0.74 -0.04
N PRO A 88 14.72 0.33 0.33
CA PRO A 88 15.15 -1.03 0.07
C PRO A 88 14.25 -2.03 0.83
N PRO A 89 14.24 -3.31 0.40
CA PRO A 89 13.68 -4.38 1.22
C PRO A 89 14.22 -4.33 2.65
N ARG A 90 13.40 -4.75 3.62
CA ARG A 90 13.86 -4.87 5.00
C ARG A 90 14.79 -6.09 5.08
N ASP A 91 16.00 -5.89 5.61
CA ASP A 91 16.96 -6.96 5.89
C ASP A 91 16.42 -7.94 6.95
#